data_AF-A0A926XJ06-F1
#
_entry.id   AF-A0A926XJ06-F1
#
_cell.length_a   1.000
_cell.length_b   1.000
_cell.length_c   1.000
_cell.angle_alpha   90.00
_cell.angle_beta   90.00
_cell.angle_gamma   90.00
#
_symmetry.space_group_name_H-M   'P 1'
#
loop_
_entity.id
_entity.type
_entity.pdbx_description
1 polymer ?
#
loop_
_entity_poly.entity_id
_entity_poly.type
_entity_poly.pdbx_seq_one_letter_code
_entity_poly.pdbx_strand_id
1 'polypeptide(L)' 'MDSATNYDSLEGIAIIGMSGRFPGAKNVEEFWQNLRDGVESISVFTNEELIDAGIAPGLFDNPNHVKAGAVLEDVEFFDA' A
#
# COMPACT_ATOMS: atom_id res chain seq x y z
N MET A 1 43.18 -19.21 22.19
CA MET A 1 43.21 -18.12 21.20
C MET A 1 41.97 -18.28 20.35
N ASP A 2 41.10 -17.30 20.51
CA ASP A 2 39.87 -16.95 19.79
C ASP A 2 38.78 -18.01 19.63
N SER A 3 37.88 -17.90 20.61
CA SER A 3 36.44 -18.19 20.56
C SER A 3 35.88 -18.28 19.14
N ALA A 4 35.54 -19.49 18.74
CA ALA A 4 34.45 -19.68 17.80
C ALA A 4 33.22 -19.03 18.44
N THR A 5 32.85 -17.85 17.95
CA THR A 5 31.53 -17.26 18.19
C THR A 5 30.51 -18.26 17.70
N ASN A 6 30.05 -19.11 18.60
CA ASN A 6 28.83 -19.89 18.45
C ASN A 6 27.72 -18.83 18.36
N TYR A 7 27.44 -18.37 17.14
CA TYR A 7 26.11 -17.93 16.81
C TYR A 7 25.26 -19.18 16.99
N ASP A 8 24.83 -19.43 18.24
CA ASP A 8 23.59 -20.14 18.48
C ASP A 8 22.63 -19.49 17.50
N SER A 9 22.37 -20.24 16.45
CA SER A 9 21.54 -19.87 15.32
C SER A 9 20.37 -19.12 15.90
N LEU A 10 20.27 -17.82 15.58
CA LEU A 10 19.04 -17.06 15.82
C LEU A 10 17.92 -17.98 15.33
N GLU A 11 17.14 -18.55 16.26
CA GLU A 11 16.08 -19.49 15.89
C GLU A 11 15.20 -18.74 14.89
N GLY A 12 15.21 -19.21 13.65
CA GLY A 12 14.58 -18.49 12.55
C GLY A 12 13.09 -18.37 12.80
N ILE A 13 12.53 -17.18 12.56
CA ILE A 13 11.09 -16.96 12.67
C ILE A 13 10.46 -17.30 11.32
N ALA A 14 9.59 -18.31 11.31
CA ALA A 14 8.85 -18.70 10.11
C ALA A 14 7.60 -17.84 9.92
N ILE A 15 7.38 -17.34 8.70
CA ILE A 15 6.10 -16.77 8.28
C ILE A 15 5.20 -17.95 7.86
N ILE A 16 4.19 -18.26 8.66
CA ILE A 16 3.27 -19.38 8.41
C ILE A 16 1.92 -18.95 7.80
N GLY A 17 1.72 -17.65 7.58
CA GLY A 17 0.51 -17.11 6.99
C GLY A 17 0.65 -15.63 6.64
N MET A 18 -0.06 -15.19 5.60
CA MET A 18 -0.08 -13.81 5.13
C MET A 18 -1.50 -13.46 4.66
N SER A 19 -1.93 -12.24 4.97
CA SER A 19 -3.16 -11.63 4.45
C SER A 19 -2.94 -10.13 4.35
N GLY A 20 -3.56 -9.49 3.36
CA GLY A 20 -3.42 -8.05 3.14
C GLY A 20 -4.27 -7.57 1.97
N ARG A 21 -4.66 -6.31 2.02
CA ARG A 21 -5.29 -5.58 0.92
C ARG A 21 -4.39 -4.40 0.56
N PHE A 22 -4.23 -4.16 -0.73
CA PHE A 22 -3.31 -3.16 -1.28
C PHE A 22 -4.04 -2.37 -2.38
N PRO A 23 -3.58 -1.16 -2.73
CA PRO A 23 -4.10 -0.47 -3.90
C PRO A 23 -4.00 -1.37 -5.13
N GLY A 24 -5.10 -1.52 -5.86
CA GLY A 24 -5.17 -2.39 -7.04
C GLY A 24 -5.07 -3.91 -6.77
N ALA A 25 -5.09 -4.37 -5.51
CA ALA A 25 -5.04 -5.79 -5.18
C ALA A 25 -5.82 -6.13 -3.90
N LYS A 26 -6.84 -7.01 -4.01
CA LYS A 26 -7.71 -7.39 -2.91
C LYS A 26 -7.11 -8.46 -1.99
N ASN A 27 -5.99 -9.07 -2.39
CA ASN A 27 -5.30 -10.12 -1.65
C ASN A 27 -3.81 -10.17 -2.03
N VAL A 28 -3.04 -11.03 -1.33
CA VAL A 28 -1.59 -11.19 -1.53
C VAL A 28 -1.24 -11.76 -2.91
N GLU A 29 -2.10 -12.61 -3.49
CA GLU A 29 -1.88 -13.20 -4.81
C GLU A 29 -1.96 -12.14 -5.90
N GLU A 30 -3.02 -11.32 -5.89
CA GLU A 30 -3.17 -10.17 -6.80
C GLU A 30 -2.05 -9.16 -6.62
N PHE A 31 -1.60 -8.93 -5.39
CA PHE A 31 -0.47 -8.04 -5.12
C PHE A 31 0.81 -8.56 -5.76
N TRP A 32 1.10 -9.85 -5.62
CA TRP A 32 2.26 -10.46 -6.27
C TRP A 32 2.17 -10.40 -7.80
N GLN A 33 0.97 -10.62 -8.34
CA GLN A 33 0.69 -10.50 -9.77
C GLN A 33 1.00 -9.08 -10.28
N ASN A 34 0.54 -8.05 -9.57
CA ASN A 34 0.81 -6.65 -9.89
C ASN A 34 2.31 -6.34 -9.85
N LEU A 35 3.03 -6.81 -8.82
CA LEU A 35 4.47 -6.61 -8.71
C LEU A 35 5.23 -7.28 -9.86
N ARG A 36 4.87 -8.53 -10.18
CA ARG A 36 5.48 -9.29 -11.28
C ARG A 36 5.32 -8.60 -12.62
N ASP A 37 4.14 -8.03 -12.85
CA ASP A 37 3.77 -7.40 -14.12
C ASP A 37 4.15 -5.90 -14.17
N GLY A 38 4.66 -5.32 -13.08
CA GLY A 38 5.08 -3.92 -13.01
C GLY A 38 3.92 -2.92 -12.99
N VAL A 39 2.78 -3.29 -12.39
CA VAL A 39 1.57 -2.47 -12.33
C VAL A 39 1.74 -1.32 -11.34
N GLU A 40 1.57 -0.07 -11.80
CA GLU A 40 1.47 1.12 -10.95
C GLU A 40 0.05 1.22 -10.37
N SER A 41 -0.05 1.21 -9.04
CA SER A 41 -1.35 1.22 -8.33
C SER A 41 -1.65 2.55 -7.63
N ILE A 42 -0.95 3.62 -8.02
CA ILE A 42 -1.24 4.98 -7.54
C ILE A 42 -2.33 5.58 -8.43
N SER A 43 -3.39 6.07 -7.81
CA SER A 43 -4.44 6.80 -8.49
C SER A 43 -4.04 8.26 -8.64
N VAL A 44 -4.22 8.82 -9.83
CA VAL A 44 -4.12 10.26 -10.08
C VAL A 44 -5.54 10.82 -10.11
N PHE A 45 -5.79 11.85 -9.33
CA PHE A 45 -7.11 12.44 -9.15
C PHE A 45 -7.27 13.69 -10.03
N THR A 46 -8.44 13.78 -10.65
CA THR A 46 -8.92 14.96 -11.35
C THR A 46 -9.40 16.02 -10.35
N ASN A 47 -9.50 17.27 -10.79
CA ASN A 47 -10.03 18.34 -9.94
C ASN A 47 -11.49 18.07 -9.52
N GLU A 48 -12.28 17.43 -10.39
CA GLU A 48 -13.67 17.09 -10.09
C GLU A 48 -13.74 16.06 -8.95
N GLU A 49 -12.94 15.00 -9.01
CA GLU A 49 -12.84 14.02 -7.91
C GLU A 49 -12.37 14.64 -6.59
N LEU A 50 -11.44 15.61 -6.63
CA LEU A 50 -11.01 16.32 -5.41
C LEU A 50 -12.11 17.22 -4.84
N ILE A 51 -12.91 17.88 -5.69
CA ILE A 51 -14.06 18.68 -5.26
C ILE A 51 -15.13 17.77 -4.65
N ASP A 52 -15.42 16.64 -5.29
CA ASP A 52 -16.39 15.65 -4.80
C ASP A 52 -15.94 15.03 -3.47
N ALA A 53 -14.63 14.85 -3.28
CA ALA A 53 -14.02 14.47 -2.00
C ALA A 53 -14.03 15.60 -0.95
N GLY A 54 -14.58 16.77 -1.26
CA GLY A 54 -14.73 17.91 -0.35
C GLY A 54 -13.48 18.79 -0.21
N ILE A 55 -12.51 18.67 -1.11
CA ILE A 55 -11.30 19.48 -1.09
C ILE A 55 -11.56 20.84 -1.75
N ALA A 56 -11.26 21.92 -1.03
CA ALA A 56 -11.43 23.28 -1.56
C ALA A 56 -10.44 23.57 -2.71
N PRO A 57 -10.86 24.26 -3.79
CA PRO A 57 -10.00 24.56 -4.95
C PRO A 57 -8.67 25.22 -4.60
N GLY A 58 -8.67 26.17 -3.66
CA GLY A 58 -7.46 26.86 -3.24
C GLY A 58 -6.38 25.96 -2.64
N LEU A 59 -6.70 24.72 -2.23
CA LEU A 59 -5.73 23.77 -1.71
C LEU A 59 -5.03 22.99 -2.83
N PHE A 60 -5.79 22.58 -3.87
CA PHE A 60 -5.25 21.78 -4.97
C PHE A 60 -4.78 22.60 -6.18
N ASP A 61 -5.03 23.92 -6.17
CA ASP A 61 -4.42 24.89 -7.09
C ASP A 61 -2.99 25.26 -6.67
N ASN A 62 -2.56 24.89 -5.46
CA ASN A 62 -1.19 25.06 -5.02
C ASN A 62 -0.23 24.25 -5.92
N PRO A 63 0.83 24.85 -6.50
CA PRO A 63 1.76 24.15 -7.38
C PRO A 63 2.51 22.99 -6.71
N ASN A 64 2.57 22.96 -5.37
CA ASN A 64 3.18 21.88 -4.60
C ASN A 64 2.19 20.77 -4.22
N HIS A 65 0.92 20.89 -4.61
CA HIS A 65 -0.08 19.87 -4.32
C HIS A 65 0.02 18.72 -5.33
N VAL A 66 0.30 17.52 -4.84
CA VAL A 66 0.35 16.30 -5.64
C VAL A 66 -1.01 15.61 -5.60
N LYS A 67 -1.72 15.60 -6.73
CA LYS A 67 -3.06 15.02 -6.87
C LYS A 67 -3.01 13.52 -7.11
N ALA A 68 -2.28 12.80 -6.27
CA ALA A 68 -2.11 11.36 -6.41
C ALA A 68 -2.06 10.65 -5.06
N GLY A 69 -2.55 9.42 -5.00
CA GLY A 69 -2.63 8.65 -3.77
C GLY A 69 -2.88 7.16 -3.96
N ALA A 70 -2.62 6.40 -2.91
CA ALA A 70 -2.90 4.97 -2.80
C ALA A 70 -4.30 4.77 -2.19
N VAL A 71 -5.24 4.24 -2.95
CA VAL A 71 -6.63 4.05 -2.51
C VAL A 71 -6.92 2.58 -2.26
N LEU A 72 -7.58 2.28 -1.14
CA LEU A 72 -8.15 0.96 -0.87
C LEU A 72 -9.65 1.00 -1.13
N GLU A 73 -10.15 0.01 -1.86
CA GLU A 73 -11.58 -0.17 -2.09
C GLU A 73 -12.26 -0.69 -0.82
N ASP A 74 -13.58 -0.49 -0.70
CA ASP A 74 -14.43 -1.19 0.27
C ASP A 74 -13.95 -1.02 1.73
N VAL A 75 -13.41 0.16 2.08
CA VAL A 75 -12.91 0.46 3.44
C VAL A 75 -14.02 0.78 4.43
N GLU A 76 -15.21 1.08 3.93
CA GLU A 76 -16.42 1.38 4.68
C GLU A 76 -17.13 0.13 5.20
N PHE A 77 -16.83 -1.06 4.67
CA PHE A 77 -17.54 -2.29 5.01
C PHE A 77 -16.90 -3.04 6.18
N PHE A 78 -17.75 -3.58 7.05
CA PHE A 78 -17.38 -4.42 8.17
C PHE A 78 -18.51 -5.44 8.42
N ASP A 79 -18.15 -6.69 8.73
CA ASP A 79 -19.10 -7.74 9.10
C ASP A 79 -19.25 -7.74 10.63
N ALA A 80 -20.39 -7.24 11.12
CA ALA A 80 -20.64 -6.91 12.53
C ALA A 80 -21.48 -7.97 13.26
#